data_AF-A0A6L3ENG0-F1
#
_entry.id   AF-A0A6L3ENG0-F1
#
_cell.length_a   1.000
_cell.length_b   1.000
_cell.length_c   1.000
_cell.angle_alpha   90.00
_cell.angle_beta   90.00
_cell.angle_gamma   90.00
#
_symmetry.space_group_name_H-M   'P 1'
#
loop_
_entity.id
_entity.type
_entity.pdbx_description
1 polymer ?
#
loop_
_entity_poly.entity_id
_entity_poly.type
_entity_poly.pdbx_seq_one_letter_code
_entity_poly.pdbx_strand_id
1 'polypeptide(L)'
;MNETLNNDPLPESEEDAPVDSWAYTSRAPYGGNRAFAFAEKFWRVPLAIRRERIASCKACEAYNAATAQCRHCHCIMPVKAWFGGFSCPLGRWSALSAPGQRKNEGE
;
A
#
# COMPACT_ATOMS: atom_id res chain seq x y z
N MET A 1 -11.54 36.55 9.98
CA MET A 1 -11.50 36.95 8.56
C MET A 1 -10.03 37.26 8.31
N ASN A 2 -9.26 36.26 7.89
CA ASN A 2 -9.05 35.73 6.52
C ASN A 2 -7.70 36.29 6.00
N GLU A 3 -6.68 35.45 5.95
CA GLU A 3 -6.18 34.76 4.73
C GLU A 3 -5.28 35.64 3.86
N THR A 4 -4.02 35.23 3.79
CA THR A 4 -3.19 35.15 2.58
C THR A 4 -1.92 34.38 3.01
N LEU A 5 -1.82 33.07 2.78
CA LEU A 5 -1.29 32.45 1.55
C LEU A 5 -0.02 33.16 1.07
N ASN A 6 1.10 32.83 1.70
CA ASN A 6 2.45 33.15 1.22
C ASN A 6 2.69 32.39 -0.09
N ASN A 7 2.66 33.12 -1.20
CA ASN A 7 3.31 32.73 -2.45
C ASN A 7 4.72 33.31 -2.41
N ASP A 8 5.68 32.55 -1.91
CA ASP A 8 7.09 32.90 -2.10
C ASP A 8 7.51 32.53 -3.53
N PRO A 9 8.14 33.46 -4.28
CA PRO A 9 8.57 33.27 -5.65
C PRO A 9 9.78 32.32 -5.74
N LEU A 10 9.78 31.46 -6.75
CA LEU A 10 10.92 30.58 -7.06
C LEU A 10 12.08 31.39 -7.64
N PRO A 11 13.34 31.16 -7.20
CA PRO A 11 14.51 31.88 -7.71
C PRO A 11 14.87 31.47 -9.14
N GLU A 12 15.27 32.46 -9.93
CA GLU A 12 15.31 32.44 -11.40
C GLU A 12 16.71 32.18 -12.01
N SER A 13 17.71 31.74 -11.23
CA SER A 13 19.05 31.49 -11.78
C SER A 13 19.82 30.38 -11.04
N GLU A 14 20.31 29.41 -11.82
CA GLU A 14 20.85 28.10 -11.39
C GLU A 14 22.31 28.10 -10.89
N GLU A 15 22.91 29.27 -10.64
CA GLU A 15 24.38 29.38 -10.49
C GLU A 15 24.92 29.61 -9.05
N ASP A 16 24.06 29.72 -8.04
CA ASP A 16 24.49 30.03 -6.65
C ASP A 16 24.24 28.90 -5.62
N ALA A 17 24.02 27.65 -6.04
CA ALA A 17 23.87 26.54 -5.10
C ALA A 17 25.24 26.07 -4.55
N PRO A 18 25.46 26.10 -3.22
CA PRO A 18 26.76 25.73 -2.62
C PRO A 18 27.09 24.26 -2.86
N VAL A 19 28.28 24.02 -3.41
CA VAL A 19 28.76 22.72 -3.93
C VAL A 19 29.03 21.64 -2.89
N ASP A 20 28.82 21.91 -1.59
CA ASP A 20 29.17 20.98 -0.50
C ASP A 20 28.08 20.84 0.58
N SER A 21 26.81 20.79 0.17
CA SER A 21 25.79 20.21 1.02
C SER A 21 24.83 19.32 0.23
N TRP A 22 25.01 18.01 0.40
CA TRP A 22 24.11 16.92 0.04
C TRP A 22 22.68 17.03 0.64
N ALA A 23 22.29 18.22 1.11
CA ALA A 23 21.02 18.52 1.75
C ALA A 23 19.99 19.18 0.79
N TYR A 24 20.36 19.52 -0.46
CA TYR A 24 19.46 20.16 -1.43
C TYR A 24 19.19 19.31 -2.69
N THR A 25 19.26 17.97 -2.59
CA THR A 25 18.68 17.05 -3.60
C THR A 25 17.36 16.43 -3.15
N SER A 26 16.63 17.11 -2.25
CA SER A 26 15.23 16.82 -1.92
C SER A 26 14.24 17.21 -3.05
N ARG A 27 14.73 17.38 -4.29
CA ARG A 27 13.92 17.46 -5.51
C ARG A 27 14.00 16.12 -6.26
N ALA A 28 13.09 15.23 -5.87
CA ALA A 28 12.69 13.95 -6.46
C ALA A 28 13.80 13.10 -7.11
N PRO A 29 14.28 12.01 -6.45
CA PRO A 29 15.42 11.24 -6.93
C PRO A 29 15.09 10.28 -8.09
N TYR A 30 14.09 10.54 -8.94
CA TYR A 30 13.85 9.71 -10.12
C TYR A 30 13.34 10.53 -11.30
N GLY A 31 14.26 11.27 -11.93
CA GLY A 31 14.24 11.37 -13.38
C GLY A 31 14.44 9.97 -13.98
N GLY A 32 13.44 9.44 -14.71
CA GLY A 32 13.56 8.12 -15.30
C GLY A 32 12.40 7.75 -16.22
N ASN A 33 12.57 7.94 -17.53
CA ASN A 33 11.84 7.18 -18.54
C ASN A 33 12.34 5.73 -18.53
N ARG A 34 11.83 4.89 -17.62
CA ARG A 34 11.86 3.41 -17.73
C ARG A 34 10.67 2.83 -16.98
N ALA A 35 9.71 2.31 -17.75
CA ALA A 35 8.73 1.28 -17.39
C ALA A 35 8.55 0.95 -15.89
N PHE A 36 7.44 1.38 -15.28
CA PHE A 36 6.62 0.64 -14.30
C PHE A 36 7.28 -0.52 -13.51
N ALA A 37 8.44 -0.31 -12.89
CA ALA A 37 9.20 -1.31 -12.14
C ALA A 37 8.77 -1.40 -10.66
N PHE A 38 7.45 -1.42 -10.43
CA PHE A 38 6.81 -1.80 -9.15
C PHE A 38 6.12 -3.18 -9.24
N ALA A 39 6.16 -3.82 -10.40
CA ALA A 39 6.27 -5.27 -10.46
C ALA A 39 7.76 -5.56 -10.19
N GLU A 40 8.17 -6.48 -9.33
CA GLU A 40 7.84 -7.88 -9.52
C GLU A 40 7.78 -8.64 -8.18
N LYS A 41 6.64 -9.32 -8.01
CA LYS A 41 6.60 -10.72 -7.53
C LYS A 41 6.61 -11.04 -6.03
N PHE A 42 6.68 -10.10 -5.09
CA PHE A 42 6.72 -10.46 -3.66
C PHE A 42 5.48 -10.13 -2.81
N TRP A 43 4.44 -9.53 -3.38
CA TRP A 43 3.26 -9.13 -2.59
C TRP A 43 1.99 -9.94 -2.87
N ARG A 44 1.95 -10.72 -3.95
CA ARG A 44 0.76 -11.51 -4.31
C ARG A 44 0.64 -12.75 -3.44
N VAL A 45 -0.55 -12.97 -2.91
CA VAL A 45 -0.88 -14.14 -2.09
C VAL A 45 -1.21 -15.35 -2.97
N PRO A 46 -0.81 -16.58 -2.57
CA PRO A 46 -1.23 -17.83 -3.22
C PRO A 46 -2.74 -17.94 -3.35
N LEU A 47 -3.20 -18.64 -4.39
CA LEU A 47 -4.64 -18.78 -4.67
C LEU A 47 -5.42 -19.43 -3.52
N ALA A 48 -4.82 -20.39 -2.81
CA ALA A 48 -5.43 -21.06 -1.66
C ALA A 48 -5.81 -20.06 -0.55
N ILE A 49 -4.85 -19.24 -0.10
CA ILE A 49 -5.07 -18.22 0.94
C ILE A 49 -6.04 -17.15 0.44
N ARG A 50 -5.98 -16.77 -0.86
CA ARG A 50 -6.96 -15.83 -1.41
C ARG A 50 -8.39 -16.38 -1.32
N ARG A 51 -8.60 -17.66 -1.68
CA ARG A 51 -9.91 -18.32 -1.61
C ARG A 51 -10.41 -18.38 -0.17
N GLU A 52 -9.55 -18.73 0.77
CA GLU A 52 -9.85 -18.75 2.19
C GLU A 52 -10.25 -17.35 2.70
N ARG A 53 -9.45 -16.32 2.42
CA ARG A 53 -9.77 -14.93 2.77
C ARG A 53 -11.12 -14.51 2.20
N ILE A 54 -11.39 -14.80 0.92
CA ILE A 54 -12.69 -14.47 0.30
C ILE A 54 -13.84 -15.27 0.94
N ALA A 55 -13.66 -16.56 1.23
CA ALA A 55 -14.67 -17.37 1.90
C ALA A 55 -15.01 -16.81 3.29
N SER A 56 -13.98 -16.42 4.07
CA SER A 56 -14.16 -15.79 5.38
C SER A 56 -14.96 -14.48 5.30
N CYS A 57 -14.79 -13.73 4.21
CA CYS A 57 -15.52 -12.50 3.96
C CYS A 57 -16.94 -12.76 3.49
N LYS A 58 -17.20 -13.77 2.65
CA LYS A 58 -18.56 -14.15 2.27
C LYS A 58 -19.43 -14.56 3.47
N ALA A 59 -18.82 -15.12 4.51
CA ALA A 59 -19.47 -15.43 5.78
C ALA A 59 -19.51 -14.23 6.77
N CYS A 60 -19.17 -13.01 6.35
CA CYS A 60 -19.13 -11.83 7.20
C CYS A 60 -20.37 -10.96 7.01
N GLU A 61 -20.97 -10.51 8.12
CA GLU A 61 -22.09 -9.56 8.12
C GLU A 61 -21.76 -8.23 7.42
N ALA A 62 -20.49 -7.81 7.46
CA ALA A 62 -20.03 -6.59 6.81
C ALA A 62 -19.80 -6.78 5.30
N TYR A 63 -19.90 -7.99 4.75
CA TYR A 63 -19.69 -8.21 3.32
C TYR A 63 -20.95 -7.89 2.52
N ASN A 64 -20.80 -6.96 1.58
CA ASN A 64 -21.83 -6.67 0.60
C ASN A 64 -21.63 -7.57 -0.63
N ALA A 65 -22.49 -8.59 -0.76
CA ALA A 65 -22.44 -9.52 -1.88
C ALA A 65 -22.73 -8.87 -3.24
N ALA A 66 -23.51 -7.77 -3.29
CA ALA A 66 -23.87 -7.11 -4.54
C ALA A 66 -22.68 -6.39 -5.19
N THR A 67 -21.81 -5.77 -4.37
CA THR A 67 -20.64 -5.01 -4.86
C THR A 67 -19.30 -5.71 -4.59
N ALA A 68 -19.33 -6.86 -3.92
CA ALA A 68 -18.15 -7.57 -3.42
C ALA A 68 -17.22 -6.71 -2.55
N GLN A 69 -17.80 -5.76 -1.80
CA GLN A 69 -17.08 -4.83 -0.92
C GLN A 69 -17.36 -5.12 0.56
N CYS A 70 -16.44 -4.71 1.43
CA CYS A 70 -16.68 -4.70 2.88
C CYS A 70 -17.30 -3.36 3.30
N ARG A 71 -18.38 -3.38 4.08
CA ARG A 71 -19.07 -2.20 4.63
C ARG A 71 -18.25 -1.48 5.72
N HIS A 72 -17.26 -2.16 6.31
CA HIS A 72 -16.43 -1.56 7.35
C HIS A 72 -15.20 -0.83 6.78
N CYS A 73 -14.52 -1.40 5.77
CA CYS A 73 -13.31 -0.79 5.19
C CYS A 73 -13.47 -0.34 3.74
N HIS A 74 -14.64 -0.53 3.14
CA HIS A 74 -15.00 -0.13 1.77
C HIS A 74 -14.08 -0.69 0.66
N CYS A 75 -13.24 -1.68 1.00
CA CYS A 75 -12.35 -2.31 0.03
C CYS A 75 -13.10 -3.33 -0.84
N ILE A 76 -12.73 -3.42 -2.12
CA ILE A 76 -13.15 -4.53 -2.99
C ILE A 76 -12.44 -5.80 -2.55
N MET A 77 -13.20 -6.79 -2.05
CA MET A 77 -12.63 -7.95 -1.37
C MET A 77 -11.75 -8.85 -2.24
N PRO A 78 -12.09 -9.16 -3.51
CA PRO A 78 -11.20 -9.88 -4.40
C PRO A 78 -9.84 -9.22 -4.59
N VAL A 79 -9.82 -7.88 -4.59
CA VAL A 79 -8.60 -7.08 -4.69
C VAL A 79 -7.84 -7.16 -3.38
N LYS A 80 -8.44 -6.77 -2.25
CA LYS A 80 -7.78 -6.76 -0.92
C LYS A 80 -7.22 -8.14 -0.52
N ALA A 81 -7.94 -9.22 -0.82
CA ALA A 81 -7.50 -10.58 -0.52
C ALA A 81 -6.26 -11.01 -1.31
N TRP A 82 -5.98 -10.38 -2.45
CA TRP A 82 -4.83 -10.68 -3.30
C TRP A 82 -3.50 -10.19 -2.73
N PHE A 83 -3.56 -9.16 -1.89
CA PHE A 83 -2.40 -8.45 -1.37
C PHE A 83 -2.02 -9.01 0.01
N GLY A 84 -0.76 -9.43 0.16
CA GLY A 84 -0.26 -10.14 1.34
C GLY A 84 -0.28 -9.33 2.61
N GLY A 85 0.17 -8.07 2.55
CA GLY A 85 0.33 -7.23 3.72
C GLY A 85 -0.89 -6.41 4.14
N PHE A 86 -2.08 -6.70 3.61
CA PHE A 86 -3.30 -6.21 4.25
C PHE A 86 -3.79 -7.20 5.30
N SER A 87 -4.50 -6.69 6.28
CA SER A 87 -5.27 -7.46 7.25
C SER A 87 -6.75 -7.08 7.20
N CYS A 88 -7.61 -7.93 7.76
CA CYS A 88 -9.00 -7.60 8.02
C CYS A 88 -9.10 -6.69 9.26
N PRO A 89 -9.79 -5.54 9.21
CA PRO A 89 -9.98 -4.68 10.39
C PRO A 89 -10.83 -5.35 11.48
N LEU A 90 -11.63 -6.36 11.11
CA LEU A 90 -12.43 -7.17 12.03
C LEU A 90 -11.68 -8.40 12.57
N GLY A 91 -10.38 -8.52 12.27
CA GLY A 91 -9.55 -9.61 12.78
C GLY A 91 -9.78 -11.00 12.15
N ARG A 92 -10.58 -11.12 11.09
CA ARG A 92 -10.88 -12.43 10.45
C ARG A 92 -9.67 -13.09 9.77
N TRP A 93 -8.68 -12.30 9.36
CA TRP A 93 -7.44 -12.78 8.75
C TRP A 93 -6.36 -11.70 8.85
N SER A 94 -5.11 -12.13 8.93
CA SER A 94 -3.93 -11.28 9.13
C SER A 94 -3.13 -11.07 7.85
N ALA A 95 -2.29 -10.03 7.90
CA ALA A 95 -1.25 -9.81 6.90
C ALA A 95 -0.26 -10.98 6.95
N LEU A 96 0.12 -11.49 5.78
CA LEU A 96 1.24 -12.42 5.70
C LEU A 96 2.51 -11.60 5.93
N SER A 97 3.12 -11.76 7.11
CA SER A 97 4.53 -11.43 7.28
C SER A 97 5.34 -12.28 6.31
N ALA A 98 6.45 -11.73 5.79
CA ALA A 98 7.30 -12.40 4.81
C ALA A 98 7.56 -13.89 5.15
N PRO A 99 7.71 -14.78 4.15
CA PRO A 99 7.90 -16.21 4.39
C PRO A 99 9.11 -16.41 5.29
N GLY A 100 8.85 -16.76 6.55
CA GLY A 100 9.90 -16.75 7.55
C GLY A 100 9.52 -17.22 8.95
N GLN A 101 8.23 -17.34 9.32
CA GLN A 101 7.86 -17.98 10.60
C GLN A 101 6.54 -18.77 10.51
N ARG A 102 6.65 -20.07 10.21
CA ARG A 102 5.74 -21.09 10.77
C ARG A 102 6.45 -21.65 12.00
N LYS A 103 6.06 -21.22 13.21
CA LYS A 103 6.37 -22.03 14.38
C LYS A 103 5.45 -23.24 14.29
N ASN A 104 6.04 -24.42 14.12
CA ASN A 104 5.31 -25.67 14.27
C ASN A 104 4.97 -25.78 15.76
N GLU A 105 3.69 -25.70 16.11
CA GLU A 105 3.19 -26.03 17.43
C GLU A 105 2.38 -27.32 17.31
N GLY A 106 2.88 -28.38 17.94
CA GLY A 106 2.11 -29.56 18.29
C GLY A 106 2.58 -30.88 17.68
N GLU A 107 3.57 -31.50 18.31
CA GLU A 107 3.45 -32.90 18.76
C GLU A 107 4.17 -33.06 20.10
#